data_AF-A0A3P7Y8F4-F1
#
_entry.id   AF-A0A3P7Y8F4-F1
#
_cell.length_a   1.000
_cell.length_b   1.000
_cell.length_c   1.000
_cell.angle_alpha   90.00
_cell.angle_beta   90.00
_cell.angle_gamma   90.00
#
_symmetry.space_group_name_H-M   'P 1'
#
loop_
_entity.id
_entity.type
_entity.pdbx_description
1 polymer ?
#
loop_
_entity_poly.entity_id
_entity_poly.type
_entity_poly.pdbx_seq_one_letter_code
_entity_poly.pdbx_strand_id
1 'polypeptide(L)' 'MYVTIEFVKMHQVWHMNNDLQLYDSNLDRRIEIRTFNIPEDLGQIEYVFTDKTGTLTENKMEFKRASINGKDYHTDDG' A
#
# COMPACT_ATOMS: atom_id res chain seq x y z
N MET A 1 31.19 -5.59 -14.65
CA MET A 1 29.89 -4.96 -14.93
C MET A 1 28.77 -5.56 -14.09
N TYR A 2 28.54 -6.88 -14.13
CA TYR A 2 27.47 -7.55 -13.37
C TYR A 2 27.56 -7.34 -11.85
N VAL A 3 28.72 -7.59 -11.23
CA VAL A 3 28.91 -7.46 -9.78
C VAL A 3 28.59 -6.05 -9.27
N THR A 4 28.99 -5.01 -10.00
CA THR A 4 28.74 -3.61 -9.62
C THR A 4 27.24 -3.27 -9.63
N ILE A 5 26.48 -3.79 -10.60
CA ILE A 5 25.02 -3.57 -10.67
C ILE A 5 24.32 -4.25 -9.49
N GLU A 6 24.73 -5.48 -9.15
CA GLU A 6 24.19 -6.19 -7.98
C GLU A 6 24.43 -5.42 -6.66
N PHE A 7 25.59 -4.77 -6.51
CA PHE A 7 25.86 -3.91 -5.35
C PHE A 7 24.94 -2.69 -5.28
N VAL A 8 24.66 -2.05 -6.42
CA VAL A 8 23.74 -0.91 -6.47
C VAL A 8 22.31 -1.34 -6.11
N LYS A 9 21.85 -2.47 -6.65
CA LYS A 9 20.53 -3.05 -6.33
C LYS A 9 20.41 -3.36 -4.83
N MET A 10 21.44 -3.96 -4.24
CA MET A 10 21.48 -4.25 -2.81
C MET A 10 21.36 -2.97 -1.96
N HIS A 11 22.08 -1.91 -2.35
CA HIS A 11 21.99 -0.61 -1.66
C HIS A 11 20.60 0.01 -1.77
N GLN A 12 19.97 -0.03 -2.95
CA GLN A 12 18.61 0.48 -3.17
C GLN A 12 17.58 -0.26 -2.31
N VAL A 13 17.65 -1.59 -2.29
CA VAL A 13 16.77 -2.42 -1.45
C VAL A 13 16.98 -2.12 0.03
N TRP A 14 18.22 -1.97 0.48
CA TRP A 14 18.50 -1.58 1.87
C TRP A 14 17.89 -0.21 2.21
N HIS A 15 17.97 0.76 1.30
CA HIS A 15 17.39 2.09 1.51
C HIS A 15 15.86 2.03 1.64
N MET A 16 15.17 1.30 0.76
CA MET A 16 13.70 1.17 0.81
C MET A 16 13.22 0.46 2.09
N ASN A 17 13.92 -0.58 2.55
CA ASN A 17 13.55 -1.29 3.80
C ASN A 17 13.69 -0.41 5.05
N ASN A 18 14.54 0.63 5.01
CA ASN A 18 14.75 1.56 6.12
C ASN A 18 13.96 2.87 5.99
N ASP A 19 13.10 2.97 4.98
CA ASP A 19 12.28 4.16 4.78
C ASP A 19 11.13 4.21 5.80
N LEU A 20 11.10 5.26 6.62
CA LEU A 20 10.08 5.49 7.64
C LEU A 20 8.72 5.89 7.03
N GLN A 21 8.70 6.39 5.79
CA GLN A 21 7.44 6.74 5.10
C GLN A 21 6.67 5.50 4.63
N LEU A 22 7.36 4.38 4.45
CA LEU A 22 6.80 3.09 4.05
C LEU A 22 6.58 2.14 5.24
N TYR A 23 6.62 2.67 6.47
CA TYR A 23 6.37 1.92 7.70
C TYR A 23 4.93 2.11 8.15
N ASP A 24 4.22 1.00 8.33
CA ASP A 24 2.87 0.98 8.89
C ASP A 24 2.95 0.89 10.42
N SER A 25 2.58 1.98 11.08
CA SER A 25 2.56 2.08 12.54
C SER A 25 1.40 1.32 13.21
N ASN A 26 0.30 1.06 12.48
CA ASN A 26 -0.84 0.32 13.03
C ASN A 26 -0.55 -1.18 13.10
N LEU A 27 0.19 -1.70 12.12
CA LEU A 27 0.55 -3.12 12.03
C LEU A 27 1.98 -3.41 12.54
N ASP A 28 2.75 -2.38 12.90
CA ASP A 28 4.18 -2.45 13.24
C ASP A 28 4.98 -3.23 12.16
N ARG A 29 4.78 -2.84 10.91
CA ARG A 29 5.38 -3.53 9.75
C ARG A 29 6.09 -2.57 8.83
N ARG A 30 7.33 -2.93 8.47
CA ARG A 30 8.09 -2.30 7.40
C ARG A 30 7.79 -2.97 6.07
N ILE A 31 8.06 -2.27 4.98
CA ILE A 31 8.05 -2.88 3.64
C ILE A 31 9.07 -4.03 3.59
N GLU A 32 8.64 -5.20 3.14
CA GLU A 32 9.50 -6.37 2.94
C GLU A 32 9.77 -6.56 1.45
N ILE A 33 11.02 -6.34 1.02
CA ILE A 33 11.42 -6.60 -0.37
C ILE A 33 11.95 -8.02 -0.48
N ARG A 34 11.22 -8.88 -1.19
CA ARG A 34 11.55 -10.31 -1.32
C ARG A 34 12.43 -10.65 -2.52
N THR A 35 12.56 -9.74 -3.50
CA THR A 35 13.35 -9.96 -4.72
C THR A 35 14.18 -8.72 -5.06
N PHE A 36 15.47 -8.92 -5.31
CA PHE A 36 16.44 -7.82 -5.50
C PHE A 36 16.34 -7.08 -6.85
N ASN A 37 15.63 -7.64 -7.83
CA ASN A 37 15.46 -7.02 -9.15
C ASN A 37 14.25 -6.08 -9.25
N ILE A 38 13.43 -5.98 -8.21
CA ILE A 38 12.18 -5.20 -8.20
C ILE A 38 12.36 -3.68 -8.39
N PRO A 39 13.41 -2.99 -7.87
CA PRO A 39 13.51 -1.53 -7.95
C PRO A 39 13.45 -0.94 -9.36
N GLU A 40 14.08 -1.60 -10.34
CA GLU A 40 14.12 -1.15 -11.73
C GLU A 40 12.75 -1.37 -12.40
N ASP A 41 12.15 -2.54 -12.18
CA ASP A 41 10.84 -2.89 -12.72
C ASP A 41 9.74 -1.96 -12.17
N LEU A 42 9.80 -1.58 -10.89
CA LEU A 42 8.87 -0.63 -10.27
C LEU A 42 8.86 0.75 -10.93
N GLY A 43 10.00 1.20 -11.46
CA GLY A 43 10.09 2.48 -12.17
C GLY A 43 9.45 2.47 -13.56
N GLN A 44 9.11 1.27 -14.07
CA GLN A 44 8.60 1.06 -15.43
C GLN A 44 7.15 0.54 -15.45
N ILE A 45 6.48 0.42 -14.30
CA ILE A 45 5.10 -0.07 -14.27
C ILE A 45 4.14 0.94 -14.90
N GLU A 46 3.29 0.48 -15.81
CA GLU A 46 2.25 1.30 -16.46
C GLU A 46 0.84 0.99 -15.94
N TYR A 47 0.61 -0.23 -15.46
CA TYR A 47 -0.69 -0.71 -15.03
C TYR A 47 -0.60 -1.38 -13.65
N VAL A 48 -1.51 -0.99 -12.76
CA VAL A 48 -1.67 -1.61 -11.44
C VAL A 48 -3.01 -2.35 -11.41
N PHE A 49 -2.94 -3.67 -11.32
CA PHE A 49 -4.11 -4.50 -11.08
C PHE A 49 -4.30 -4.63 -9.57
N THR A 50 -5.43 -4.16 -9.06
CA THR A 50 -5.76 -4.21 -7.63
C THR A 50 -6.95 -5.12 -7.39
N ASP A 51 -6.89 -5.89 -6.30
CA ASP A 51 -8.08 -6.53 -5.75
C ASP A 51 -8.92 -5.49 -5.01
N LYS A 52 -10.23 -5.72 -4.91
CA LYS A 52 -11.16 -4.81 -4.23
C LYS A 52 -11.14 -5.05 -2.72
N THR A 53 -11.38 -6.28 -2.30
CA THR A 53 -11.59 -6.61 -0.88
C THR A 53 -10.25 -6.89 -0.22
N GLY A 54 -9.94 -6.18 0.88
CA GLY A 54 -8.67 -6.32 1.59
C GLY A 54 -7.51 -5.48 1.03
N THR A 55 -7.68 -4.84 -0.13
CA THR A 55 -6.73 -3.84 -0.66
C THR A 55 -7.36 -2.45 -0.75
N LEU A 56 -8.44 -2.29 -1.52
CA LEU A 56 -9.12 -0.98 -1.64
C LEU A 56 -10.06 -0.71 -0.47
N THR A 57 -10.70 -1.75 0.06
CA THR A 57 -11.64 -1.62 1.17
C THR A 57 -11.21 -2.50 2.33
N GLU A 58 -11.18 -1.92 3.52
CA GLU A 58 -11.14 -2.68 4.76
C GLU A 58 -12.42 -3.52 4.91
N ASN A 59 -12.33 -4.66 5.60
CA ASN A 59 -13.49 -5.50 5.92
C ASN A 59 -14.30 -4.91 7.09
N LYS A 60 -14.69 -3.63 6.96
CA LYS A 60 -15.47 -2.89 7.95
C LYS A 60 -16.59 -2.16 7.24
N MET A 61 -17.83 -2.54 7.55
CA MET A 61 -19.02 -1.91 6.97
C MET A 61 -19.65 -0.99 8.02
N GLU A 62 -19.70 0.30 7.71
CA GLU A 62 -20.31 1.32 8.57
C GLU A 62 -21.61 1.82 7.94
N PHE A 63 -22.68 1.85 8.73
CA PHE A 63 -23.93 2.44 8.29
C PHE A 63 -23.82 3.97 8.33
N LYS A 64 -23.92 4.61 7.16
CA LYS A 64 -23.80 6.07 7.06
C LYS A 64 -25.14 6.80 6.90
N ARG A 65 -26.11 6.22 6.20
CA ARG A 65 -27.35 6.92 5.85
C ARG A 65 -28.50 5.97 5.52
N ALA A 66 -29.72 6.34 5.88
CA ALA A 66 -30.95 5.76 5.35
C ALA A 66 -32.06 6.81 5.20
N SER A 67 -32.94 6.58 4.23
CA SER A 67 -34.16 7.36 4.04
C SER A 67 -35.37 6.55 4.46
N ILE A 68 -36.18 7.07 5.39
CA ILE A 68 -37.40 6.44 5.91
C ILE A 68 -38.54 7.45 5.82
N ASN A 69 -39.61 7.10 5.08
CA ASN A 69 -40.77 7.97 4.83
C ASN A 69 -40.41 9.36 4.27
N GLY A 70 -39.41 9.43 3.39
CA GLY A 70 -38.94 10.69 2.80
C GLY A 70 -38.11 11.55 3.77
N LYS A 71 -37.90 11.10 5.01
CA LYS A 71 -36.97 11.73 5.94
C LYS A 71 -35.63 11.01 5.87
N ASP A 72 -34.60 11.80 5.69
CA ASP A 72 -33.24 11.32 5.59
C ASP A 72 -32.56 11.32 6.96
N TYR A 73 -31.92 10.20 7.29
CA TYR A 73 -31.18 9.97 8.52
C TYR A 73 -29.74 9.67 8.13
N HIS A 74 -28.84 10.57 8.44
CA HIS A 74 -27.41 10.37 8.28
C HIS A 74 -26.73 10.34 9.65
N THR A 75 -25.68 9.53 9.77
CA THR A 75 -24.76 9.55 10.90
C THR A 75 -23.62 10.49 10.53
N ASP A 76 -23.55 11.66 11.16
CA ASP A 76 -22.42 12.58 11.05
C ASP A 76 -21.27 12.06 11.93
N ASP A 77 -20.58 11.04 11.44
CA ASP A 77 -19.27 10.69 11.99
C ASP A 77 -18.28 11.74 11.45
N GLY A 78 -17.85 12.65 12.33
CA GLY A 78 -17.00 13.81 12.02
C GLY A 78 -15.63 13.49 11.42
#